data_AF-A0A9D2MEH0-F1
#
_entry.id   AF-A0A9D2MEH0-F1
#
_cell.length_a   1.000
_cell.length_b   1.000
_cell.length_c   1.000
_cell.angle_alpha   90.00
_cell.angle_beta   90.00
_cell.angle_gamma   90.00
#
_symmetry.space_group_name_H-M   'P 1'
#
loop_
_entity.id
_entity.type
_entity.pdbx_description
1 polymer ?
#
loop_
_entity_poly.entity_id
_entity_poly.type
_entity_poly.pdbx_seq_one_letter_code
_entity_poly.pdbx_strand_id
1 'polypeptide(L)' 'NVFMSNEDTETVSELETDLSTYMNTCKADWIMNGMADGAWEEYLGMLEEYRLSDYLAIMQKYLDAYYA' A
#
# COMPACT_ATOMS: atom_id res chain seq x y z
N ASN A 1 3.70 13.04 -20.28
CA ASN A 1 4.68 12.62 -19.26
C ASN A 1 4.25 13.24 -17.96
N VAL A 2 3.85 12.43 -16.99
CA VAL A 2 3.35 12.91 -15.70
C VAL A 2 4.44 12.68 -14.67
N PHE A 3 4.89 13.75 -14.04
CA PHE A 3 5.87 13.69 -12.96
C PHE A 3 5.16 13.98 -11.65
N MET A 4 5.44 13.15 -10.65
CA MET A 4 4.96 13.40 -9.30
C MET A 4 5.63 14.65 -8.71
N SER A 5 4.92 15.34 -7.82
CA SER A 5 5.53 16.37 -6.98
C SER A 5 6.55 15.72 -6.05
N ASN A 6 7.51 16.52 -5.56
CA ASN A 6 8.50 16.04 -4.59
C ASN A 6 7.82 15.54 -3.30
N GLU A 7 6.79 16.25 -2.84
CA GLU A 7 6.01 15.90 -1.63
C GLU A 7 5.27 14.57 -1.79
N ASP A 8 4.62 14.35 -2.94
CA ASP A 8 3.93 13.09 -3.21
C ASP A 8 4.93 11.94 -3.37
N THR A 9 6.10 12.20 -3.96
CA THR A 9 7.16 11.19 -4.12
C THR A 9 7.73 10.78 -2.76
N GLU A 10 7.97 11.74 -1.87
CA GLU A 10 8.45 11.49 -0.50
C GLU A 10 7.42 10.68 0.30
N THR A 11 6.16 11.13 0.28
CA THR A 11 5.05 10.42 0.95
C THR A 11 4.90 8.99 0.43
N VAL A 12 4.98 8.79 -0.89
CA VAL A 12 4.92 7.44 -1.49
C VAL A 12 6.08 6.57 -1.03
N SER A 13 7.30 7.10 -1.00
CA SER A 13 8.48 6.33 -0.58
C SER A 13 8.42 5.89 0.89
N GLU A 14 7.89 6.75 1.75
CA GLU A 14 7.67 6.43 3.18
C GLU A 14 6.64 5.31 3.31
N LEU A 15 5.46 5.48 2.71
CA LEU A 15 4.36 4.52 2.79
C LEU A 15 4.69 3.17 2.15
N GLU A 16 5.37 3.18 1.00
CA GLU A 16 5.71 1.96 0.26
C GLU A 16 6.60 1.02 1.09
N THR A 17 7.52 1.57 1.88
CA THR A 17 8.44 0.77 2.70
C THR A 17 7.69 -0.03 3.76
N ASP A 18 6.80 0.63 4.50
CA ASP A 18 6.03 0.00 5.57
C ASP A 18 4.99 -0.98 5.00
N LEU A 19 4.24 -0.55 3.98
CA LEU A 19 3.25 -1.37 3.29
C LEU A 19 3.89 -2.64 2.68
N SER A 20 4.99 -2.49 1.94
CA SER A 20 5.68 -3.63 1.32
C SER A 20 6.19 -4.63 2.36
N THR A 21 6.77 -4.13 3.46
CA THR A 21 7.28 -4.99 4.54
C THR A 21 6.16 -5.79 5.19
N TYR A 22 5.05 -5.14 5.52
CA TYR A 22 3.90 -5.80 6.15
C TYR A 22 3.25 -6.82 5.22
N MET A 23 2.95 -6.42 3.97
CA MET A 23 2.34 -7.30 2.97
C MET A 23 3.17 -8.55 2.70
N ASN A 24 4.50 -8.41 2.57
CA ASN A 24 5.37 -9.54 2.30
C ASN A 24 5.50 -10.47 3.51
N THR A 25 5.48 -9.92 4.73
CA THR A 25 5.49 -10.72 5.97
C THR A 25 4.22 -11.56 6.07
N CYS A 26 3.03 -10.95 5.94
CA CYS A 26 1.76 -11.67 5.98
C CYS A 26 1.66 -12.73 4.88
N LYS A 27 2.07 -12.38 3.66
CA LYS A 27 2.11 -13.33 2.53
C LYS A 27 3.00 -14.53 2.82
N ALA A 28 4.20 -14.32 3.35
CA ALA A 28 5.13 -15.40 3.69
C ALA A 28 4.56 -16.31 4.78
N ASP A 29 3.95 -15.73 5.81
CA ASP A 29 3.31 -16.46 6.90
C ASP A 29 2.14 -17.31 6.39
N TRP A 30 1.24 -16.75 5.57
CA TRP A 30 0.11 -17.49 5.02
C TRP A 30 0.53 -18.62 4.08
N ILE A 31 1.63 -18.45 3.33
CA ILE A 31 2.20 -19.52 2.50
C ILE A 31 2.74 -20.66 3.38
N MET A 32 3.36 -20.34 4.52
CA MET A 32 4.01 -21.32 5.38
C MET A 32 3.03 -22.03 6.33
N ASN A 33 2.13 -21.27 6.94
CA ASN A 33 1.30 -21.70 8.06
C ASN A 33 -0.20 -21.82 7.68
N GLY A 34 -0.57 -21.40 6.48
CA GLY A 34 -1.97 -21.21 6.11
C GLY A 34 -2.54 -19.93 6.70
N MET A 35 -3.75 -19.59 6.26
CA MET A 35 -4.44 -18.38 6.69
C MET A 35 -5.53 -18.74 7.70
N ALA A 36 -5.52 -18.11 8.87
CA ALA A 36 -6.57 -18.26 9.86
C ALA A 36 -7.84 -17.50 9.46
N ASP A 37 -8.99 -17.96 9.96
CA ASP A 37 -10.25 -17.23 9.82
C ASP A 37 -10.13 -15.85 10.48
N GLY A 38 -10.57 -14.80 9.79
CA GLY A 38 -10.48 -13.40 10.26
C GLY A 38 -9.14 -12.71 10.01
N ALA A 39 -8.06 -13.43 9.68
CA ALA A 39 -6.75 -12.83 9.40
C ALA A 39 -6.77 -11.86 8.20
N TRP A 40 -7.73 -12.02 7.28
CA TRP A 40 -7.90 -11.13 6.14
C TRP A 40 -8.39 -9.76 6.56
N GLU A 41 -9.34 -9.72 7.48
CA GLU A 41 -9.96 -8.48 7.97
C GLU A 41 -8.96 -7.70 8.82
N GLU A 42 -8.19 -8.38 9.66
CA GLU A 42 -7.07 -7.79 10.41
C GLU A 42 -6.01 -7.22 9.46
N TYR A 43 -5.62 -7.97 8.43
CA TYR A 43 -4.68 -7.50 7.41
C TYR A 43 -5.16 -6.22 6.71
N LEU A 44 -6.43 -6.17 6.31
CA LEU A 44 -7.00 -4.96 5.70
C LEU A 44 -7.03 -3.77 6.67
N GLY A 45 -7.33 -4.01 7.96
CA GLY A 45 -7.28 -2.98 8.99
C GLY A 45 -5.89 -2.40 9.17
N MET A 46 -4.87 -3.27 9.27
CA MET A 46 -3.47 -2.85 9.41
C MET A 46 -2.96 -2.10 8.17
N LEU A 47 -3.38 -2.49 6.96
CA LEU A 47 -3.03 -1.74 5.74
C LEU A 47 -3.61 -0.32 5.76
N GLU A 48 -4.81 -0.13 6.29
CA GLU A 48 -5.39 1.19 6.45
C GLU A 48 -4.67 2.01 7.53
N GLU A 49 -4.22 1.39 8.62
CA GLU A 49 -3.35 2.05 9.62
C GLU A 49 -2.01 2.49 9.02
N TYR A 50 -1.47 1.72 8.07
CA TYR A 50 -0.34 2.11 7.22
C TYR A 50 -0.71 3.09 6.10
N ARG A 51 -1.91 3.66 6.11
CA ARG A 51 -2.38 4.68 5.17
C ARG A 51 -2.36 4.21 3.71
N LEU A 52 -2.75 2.96 3.47
CA LEU A 52 -2.88 2.42 2.11
C LEU A 52 -3.83 3.27 1.24
N SER A 53 -4.91 3.79 1.82
CA SER A 53 -5.84 4.69 1.13
C SER A 53 -5.17 5.95 0.58
N ASP A 54 -4.31 6.59 1.38
CA ASP A 54 -3.52 7.77 0.97
C ASP A 54 -2.56 7.42 -0.18
N TYR A 55 -1.85 6.29 -0.06
CA TYR A 55 -0.96 5.80 -1.12
C TYR A 55 -1.71 5.62 -2.44
N LEU A 56 -2.87 4.94 -2.41
CA LEU A 56 -3.68 4.70 -3.59
C LEU A 56 -4.26 5.98 -4.18
N ALA A 57 -4.65 6.95 -3.34
CA ALA A 57 -5.14 8.25 -3.79
C ALA A 57 -4.08 9.03 -4.57
N ILE A 58 -2.83 9.03 -4.08
CA ILE A 58 -1.70 9.65 -4.79
C ILE A 58 -1.46 8.95 -6.12
N MET A 59 -1.44 7.61 -6.15
CA MET A 59 -1.27 6.86 -7.40
C MET A 59 -2.39 7.16 -8.40
N GLN A 60 -3.65 7.18 -7.96
CA GLN A 60 -4.81 7.44 -8.81
C GLN A 60 -4.76 8.86 -9.40
N LYS A 61 -4.40 9.87 -8.61
CA LYS A 61 -4.21 11.25 -9.07
C LYS A 61 -3.27 11.34 -10.28
N TYR A 62 -2.16 10.61 -10.25
CA TYR A 62 -1.18 10.63 -11.35
C TYR A 62 -1.55 9.73 -12.52
N LEU A 63 -2.29 8.65 -12.26
CA LEU A 63 -2.90 7.84 -13.30
C LEU A 63 -3.92 8.66 -14.10
N ASP A 64 -4.80 9.40 -13.42
CA ASP A 64 -5.81 10.26 -14.04
C ASP A 64 -5.15 11.38 -14.85
N ALA A 65 -4.11 12.02 -14.30
CA ALA A 65 -3.35 13.05 -15.01
C ALA A 65 -2.63 12.51 -16.25
N TYR A 66 -2.30 11.22 -16.30
CA TYR A 66 -1.64 10.60 -17.44
C TYR A 66 -2.62 10.33 -18.59
N TYR A 67 -3.88 10.03 -18.27
CA TYR A 67 -4.93 9.76 -19.25
C TYR A 67 -5.78 10.97 -19.63
N ALA A 68 -5.55 12.13 -19.00
CA ALA A 68 -6.15 13.41 -19.37
C ALA A 68 -5.54 13.99 -20.66
#